data_AF-A0A6M8NE73-F1
#
_entry.id   AF-A0A6M8NE73-F1
#
_cell.length_a   1.000
_cell.length_b   1.000
_cell.length_c   1.000
_cell.angle_alpha   90.00
_cell.angle_beta   90.00
_cell.angle_gamma   90.00
#
_symmetry.space_group_name_H-M   'P 1'
#
loop_
_entity.id
_entity.type
_entity.pdbx_description
1 polymer ?
#
loop_
_entity_poly.entity_id
_entity_poly.type
_entity_poly.pdbx_seq_one_letter_code
_entity_poly.pdbx_strand_id
1 'polypeptide(L)'
;MQENELKAFIKENSSLIYEYINAEILKDIGVMSYLFFERLIDEYFSKEEKRVCTDNLTADTFGYYLITEVLGEAKQAFPFFRKDTLSLDKIFKEAKVYFNHVKFTIEDNTFNIYLIQTKAGVSTLDEEIIKYSKQFPIKTFGIKEFIVNYSFK
;
A
#
# COMPACT_ATOMS: atom_id res chain seq x y z
N MET A 1 -0.66 14.67 15.55
CA MET A 1 0.55 13.94 15.99
C MET A 1 1.72 14.52 15.22
N GLN A 2 2.78 14.95 15.90
CA GLN A 2 3.98 15.44 15.23
C GLN A 2 4.70 14.27 14.51
N GLU A 3 5.47 14.53 13.45
CA GLU A 3 6.14 13.47 12.68
C GLU A 3 7.06 12.59 13.56
N ASN A 4 7.74 13.20 14.53
CA ASN A 4 8.59 12.48 15.48
C ASN A 4 7.78 11.54 16.40
N GLU A 5 6.59 11.96 16.84
CA GLU A 5 5.69 11.13 17.65
C GLU A 5 5.16 9.95 16.82
N LEU A 6 4.79 10.19 15.55
CA LEU A 6 4.35 9.14 14.64
C LEU A 6 5.48 8.12 14.41
N LYS A 7 6.70 8.59 14.17
CA LYS A 7 7.87 7.73 13.96
C LYS A 7 8.17 6.88 15.19
N ALA A 8 8.10 7.44 16.39
CA ALA A 8 8.25 6.72 17.64
C ALA A 8 7.16 5.64 17.81
N PHE A 9 5.88 6.02 17.60
CA PHE A 9 4.76 5.09 17.65
C PHE A 9 4.93 3.91 16.67
N ILE A 10 5.33 4.18 15.42
CA ILE A 10 5.54 3.13 14.41
C ILE A 10 6.64 2.18 14.84
N LYS A 11 7.76 2.71 15.36
CA LYS A 11 8.87 1.89 15.81
C LYS A 11 8.48 0.97 16.96
N GLU A 12 7.74 1.49 17.94
CA GLU A 12 7.26 0.72 19.10
C GLU A 12 6.23 -0.34 18.72
N ASN A 13 5.42 -0.09 17.68
CA ASN A 13 4.31 -0.95 17.27
C ASN A 13 4.56 -1.66 15.92
N SER A 14 5.82 -1.74 15.46
CA SER A 14 6.17 -2.15 14.09
C SER A 14 5.55 -3.50 13.68
N SER A 15 5.68 -4.52 14.54
CA SER A 15 5.09 -5.86 14.28
C SER A 15 3.57 -5.80 14.13
N LEU A 16 2.88 -5.06 15.01
CA LEU A 16 1.42 -4.94 14.98
C LEU A 16 0.94 -4.16 13.77
N ILE A 17 1.68 -3.12 13.35
CA ILE A 17 1.39 -2.35 12.15
C ILE A 17 1.58 -3.23 10.90
N TYR A 18 2.65 -4.02 10.84
CA TYR A 18 2.88 -4.98 9.78
C TYR A 18 1.72 -6.00 9.67
N GLU A 19 1.28 -6.54 10.80
CA GLU A 19 0.16 -7.48 10.84
C GLU A 19 -1.15 -6.81 10.40
N TYR A 20 -1.43 -5.60 10.90
CA TYR A 20 -2.59 -4.83 10.49
C TYR A 20 -2.60 -4.53 8.99
N ILE A 21 -1.48 -4.09 8.43
CA ILE A 21 -1.37 -3.82 6.99
C ILE A 21 -1.73 -5.08 6.19
N ASN A 22 -1.20 -6.24 6.58
CA ASN A 22 -1.45 -7.49 5.87
C ASN A 22 -2.84 -8.07 6.09
N ALA A 23 -3.39 -7.96 7.30
CA ALA A 23 -4.66 -8.55 7.69
C ALA A 23 -5.87 -7.70 7.27
N GLU A 24 -5.73 -6.38 7.27
CA GLU A 24 -6.82 -5.43 7.07
C GLU A 24 -6.66 -4.63 5.78
N ILE A 25 -5.53 -3.94 5.57
CA ILE A 25 -5.36 -3.04 4.41
C ILE A 25 -5.19 -3.83 3.12
N LEU A 26 -4.31 -4.83 3.13
CA LEU A 26 -4.00 -5.71 1.99
C LEU A 26 -4.88 -6.96 1.97
N LYS A 27 -5.95 -6.98 2.77
CA LYS A 27 -6.93 -8.05 2.77
C LYS A 27 -7.48 -8.22 1.35
N ASP A 28 -7.49 -9.46 0.88
CA ASP A 28 -7.92 -9.82 -0.47
C ASP A 28 -7.14 -9.16 -1.62
N ILE A 29 -6.02 -8.49 -1.33
CA ILE A 29 -5.14 -7.87 -2.32
C ILE A 29 -3.85 -8.68 -2.45
N GLY A 30 -3.16 -8.87 -1.32
CA GLY A 30 -1.80 -9.37 -1.32
C GLY A 30 -1.26 -9.69 0.06
N VAL A 31 0.05 -9.91 0.11
CA VAL A 31 0.85 -10.07 1.35
C VAL A 31 2.19 -9.37 1.13
N MET A 32 2.48 -8.40 1.99
CA MET A 32 3.75 -7.71 2.08
C MET A 32 4.72 -8.52 2.94
N SER A 33 5.99 -8.61 2.52
CA SER A 33 7.05 -9.21 3.32
C SER A 33 7.49 -8.25 4.43
N TYR A 34 7.90 -8.79 5.58
CA TYR A 34 8.33 -7.99 6.73
C TYR A 34 9.58 -7.14 6.42
N LEU A 35 10.58 -7.73 5.77
CA LEU A 35 11.80 -7.01 5.36
C LEU A 35 11.49 -5.87 4.40
N PHE A 36 10.52 -6.05 3.52
CA PHE A 36 10.10 -4.99 2.61
C PHE A 36 9.35 -3.88 3.36
N PHE A 37 8.46 -4.24 4.27
CA PHE A 37 7.77 -3.29 5.14
C PHE A 37 8.74 -2.38 5.92
N GLU A 38 9.78 -2.94 6.55
CA GLU A 38 10.78 -2.13 7.26
C GLU A 38 11.48 -1.13 6.32
N ARG A 39 11.85 -1.58 5.12
CA ARG A 39 12.43 -0.71 4.10
C ARG A 39 11.48 0.40 3.66
N LEU A 40 10.17 0.12 3.54
CA LEU A 40 9.18 1.13 3.20
C LEU A 40 9.12 2.22 4.28
N ILE A 41 9.17 1.83 5.56
CA ILE A 41 9.17 2.79 6.69
C ILE A 41 10.40 3.70 6.60
N ASP A 42 11.58 3.11 6.44
CA ASP A 42 12.83 3.86 6.35
C ASP A 42 12.83 4.80 5.14
N GLU A 43 12.39 4.32 3.98
CA GLU A 43 12.25 5.14 2.77
C GLU A 43 11.25 6.27 2.98
N TYR A 44 10.10 5.98 3.60
CA TYR A 44 9.12 7.00 3.91
C TYR A 44 9.76 8.09 4.74
N PHE A 45 10.33 7.79 5.90
CA PHE A 45 10.89 8.82 6.81
C PHE A 45 12.21 9.46 6.35
N SER A 46 12.87 8.95 5.31
CA SER A 46 14.08 9.55 4.75
C SER A 46 13.80 10.50 3.58
N LYS A 47 12.62 10.42 2.96
CA LYS A 47 12.21 11.36 1.90
C LYS A 47 11.93 12.75 2.48
N GLU A 48 12.67 13.75 2.01
CA GLU A 48 12.45 15.17 2.33
C GLU A 48 11.13 15.69 1.74
N GLU A 49 10.80 15.29 0.51
CA GLU A 49 9.55 15.65 -0.17
C GLU A 49 8.66 14.42 -0.30
N LYS A 50 7.48 14.47 0.32
CA LYS A 50 6.41 13.49 0.13
C LYS A 50 5.61 13.87 -1.10
N ARG A 51 5.27 12.89 -1.91
CA ARG A 51 4.51 13.13 -3.14
C ARG A 51 2.99 13.00 -2.93
N VAL A 52 2.57 12.19 -1.97
CA VAL A 52 1.18 12.08 -1.53
C VAL A 52 0.91 13.08 -0.41
N CYS A 53 -0.17 13.86 -0.56
CA CYS A 53 -0.64 14.83 0.43
C CYS A 53 -0.85 14.16 1.81
N THR A 54 -0.14 14.64 2.83
CA THR A 54 -0.13 14.06 4.19
C THR A 54 -1.10 14.73 5.16
N ASP A 55 -2.06 15.52 4.67
CA ASP A 55 -2.97 16.34 5.49
C ASP A 55 -3.78 15.51 6.52
N ASN A 56 -3.94 14.20 6.28
CA ASN A 56 -4.61 13.24 7.17
C ASN A 56 -3.68 12.14 7.72
N LEU A 57 -2.37 12.37 7.76
CA LEU A 57 -1.41 11.39 8.25
C LEU A 57 -1.54 11.17 9.76
N THR A 58 -1.92 9.95 10.12
CA THR A 58 -2.04 9.47 11.51
C THR A 58 -1.54 8.03 11.57
N ALA A 59 -1.44 7.45 12.76
CA ALA A 59 -1.13 6.03 12.90
C ALA A 59 -2.13 5.15 12.13
N ASP A 60 -3.42 5.51 12.15
CA ASP A 60 -4.50 4.75 11.52
C ASP A 60 -4.44 4.78 9.98
N THR A 61 -4.03 5.91 9.43
CA THR A 61 -3.94 6.12 7.97
C THR A 61 -2.55 5.79 7.41
N PHE A 62 -1.52 5.68 8.26
CA PHE A 62 -0.13 5.50 7.85
C PHE A 62 0.08 4.33 6.89
N GLY A 63 -0.55 3.18 7.12
CA GLY A 63 -0.37 2.02 6.25
C GLY A 63 -0.78 2.27 4.79
N TYR A 64 -1.85 3.05 4.58
CA TYR A 64 -2.29 3.44 3.23
C TYR A 64 -1.28 4.38 2.59
N TYR A 65 -0.86 5.42 3.32
CA TYR A 65 0.13 6.39 2.87
C TYR A 65 1.48 5.75 2.57
N LEU A 66 1.93 4.82 3.41
CA LEU A 66 3.17 4.06 3.23
C LEU A 66 3.16 3.31 1.90
N ILE A 67 2.05 2.61 1.62
CA ILE A 67 1.87 1.87 0.36
C ILE A 67 1.83 2.84 -0.83
N THR A 68 1.06 3.92 -0.77
CA THR A 68 0.94 4.84 -1.91
C THR A 68 2.17 5.71 -2.17
N GLU A 69 2.81 6.21 -1.12
CA GLU A 69 3.98 7.10 -1.23
C GLU A 69 5.18 6.36 -1.84
N VAL A 70 5.34 5.08 -1.51
CA VAL A 70 6.48 4.30 -1.99
C VAL A 70 6.15 3.45 -3.21
N LEU A 71 4.91 2.92 -3.32
CA LEU A 71 4.51 2.02 -4.42
C LEU A 71 3.58 2.66 -5.46
N GLY A 72 2.94 3.78 -5.14
CA GLY A 72 1.83 4.34 -5.92
C GLY A 72 2.23 5.33 -7.02
N GLU A 73 3.30 6.07 -6.79
CA GLU A 73 3.72 7.21 -7.61
C GLU A 73 4.30 6.83 -8.99
N ALA A 74 4.98 5.69 -9.10
CA ALA A 74 5.73 5.37 -10.32
C ALA A 74 5.01 4.48 -11.33
N LYS A 75 3.79 3.98 -11.03
CA LYS A 75 3.26 2.75 -11.66
C LYS A 75 4.31 1.64 -11.61
N GLN A 76 4.22 0.80 -10.59
CA GLN A 76 5.26 -0.20 -10.39
C GLN A 76 5.10 -1.34 -11.40
N ALA A 77 6.19 -1.70 -12.09
CA ALA A 77 6.18 -2.81 -13.04
C ALA A 77 5.87 -4.14 -12.34
N PHE A 78 5.09 -5.01 -13.00
CA PHE A 78 4.66 -6.30 -12.46
C PHE A 78 5.78 -7.15 -11.82
N PRO A 79 7.00 -7.24 -12.40
CA PRO A 79 8.09 -8.04 -11.81
C PRO A 79 8.55 -7.58 -10.41
N PHE A 80 8.16 -6.38 -9.99
CA PHE A 80 8.38 -5.90 -8.63
C PHE A 80 7.55 -6.65 -7.59
N PHE A 81 6.35 -7.15 -7.96
CA PHE A 81 5.41 -7.76 -7.03
C PHE A 81 5.69 -9.25 -6.85
N ARG A 82 6.43 -9.57 -5.80
CA ARG A 82 6.94 -10.92 -5.52
C ARG A 82 7.03 -11.15 -4.01
N LYS A 83 7.36 -12.38 -3.61
CA LYS A 83 7.31 -12.82 -2.20
C LYS A 83 8.21 -12.02 -1.25
N ASP A 84 9.36 -11.54 -1.73
CA ASP A 84 10.31 -10.71 -0.96
C ASP A 84 9.89 -9.24 -0.89
N THR A 85 8.86 -8.81 -1.63
CA THR A 85 8.33 -7.43 -1.64
C THR A 85 6.85 -7.42 -1.20
N LEU A 86 5.93 -7.26 -2.14
CA LEU A 86 4.49 -7.37 -1.99
C LEU A 86 4.00 -8.37 -3.04
N SER A 87 3.57 -9.55 -2.59
CA SER A 87 2.87 -10.51 -3.45
C SER A 87 1.42 -10.06 -3.61
N LEU A 88 0.91 -10.09 -4.84
CA LEU A 88 -0.45 -9.67 -5.20
C LEU A 88 -1.28 -10.87 -5.70
N ASP A 89 -0.94 -12.08 -5.27
CA ASP A 89 -1.56 -13.33 -5.73
C ASP A 89 -3.10 -13.34 -5.54
N LYS A 90 -3.62 -12.63 -4.53
CA LYS A 90 -5.07 -12.58 -4.23
C LYS A 90 -5.81 -11.76 -5.29
N ILE A 91 -5.39 -10.52 -5.54
CA ILE A 91 -6.04 -9.67 -6.53
C ILE A 91 -5.86 -10.20 -7.96
N PHE A 92 -4.76 -10.91 -8.25
CA PHE A 92 -4.57 -11.53 -9.58
C PHE A 92 -5.55 -12.67 -9.85
N LYS A 93 -5.81 -13.51 -8.84
CA LYS A 93 -6.81 -14.58 -8.93
C LYS A 93 -8.22 -14.03 -9.12
N GLU A 94 -8.53 -12.90 -8.49
CA GLU A 94 -9.80 -12.21 -8.60
C GLU A 94 -9.98 -11.56 -9.98
N ALA A 95 -9.00 -10.76 -10.42
CA ALA A 95 -9.11 -9.94 -11.60
C ALA A 95 -9.12 -10.74 -12.92
N LYS A 96 -8.35 -11.84 -13.00
CA LYS A 96 -8.25 -12.70 -14.21
C LYS A 96 -7.94 -11.95 -15.52
N VAL A 97 -7.18 -10.86 -15.43
CA VAL A 97 -6.75 -10.04 -16.57
C VAL A 97 -5.23 -10.01 -16.69
N TYR A 98 -4.74 -9.78 -17.90
CA TYR A 98 -3.34 -9.44 -18.13
C TYR A 98 -3.09 -7.94 -17.88
N PHE A 99 -2.01 -7.63 -17.18
CA PHE A 99 -1.52 -6.29 -16.89
C PHE A 99 0.01 -6.34 -16.73
N ASN A 100 0.68 -5.20 -16.86
CA ASN A 100 2.15 -5.12 -16.70
C ASN A 100 2.59 -4.08 -15.67
N HIS A 101 1.66 -3.28 -15.13
CA HIS A 101 1.90 -2.32 -14.06
C HIS A 101 0.78 -2.34 -13.03
N VAL A 102 1.11 -1.96 -11.80
CA VAL A 102 0.13 -1.74 -10.72
C VAL A 102 0.33 -0.33 -10.18
N LYS A 103 -0.78 0.35 -9.90
CA LYS A 103 -0.79 1.68 -9.27
C LYS A 103 -1.65 1.64 -8.01
N PHE A 104 -1.12 2.22 -6.94
CA PHE A 104 -1.86 2.50 -5.71
C PHE A 104 -2.08 4.01 -5.61
N THR A 105 -3.28 4.45 -5.23
CA THR A 105 -3.56 5.88 -5.02
C THR A 105 -4.49 6.09 -3.83
N ILE A 106 -4.46 7.30 -3.27
CA ILE A 106 -5.46 7.78 -2.31
C ILE A 106 -6.18 8.95 -2.96
N GLU A 107 -7.49 8.85 -3.13
CA GLU A 107 -8.36 9.88 -3.69
C GLU A 107 -9.62 9.96 -2.82
N ASP A 108 -9.98 11.14 -2.31
CA ASP A 108 -11.18 11.37 -1.48
C ASP A 108 -11.40 10.33 -0.36
N ASN A 109 -10.36 10.08 0.45
CA ASN A 109 -10.35 9.06 1.52
C ASN A 109 -10.58 7.61 1.05
N THR A 110 -10.36 7.34 -0.23
CA THR A 110 -10.48 6.02 -0.83
C THR A 110 -9.10 5.54 -1.26
N PHE A 111 -8.74 4.33 -0.82
CA PHE A 111 -7.55 3.63 -1.26
C PHE A 111 -7.88 2.82 -2.51
N ASN A 112 -7.23 3.17 -3.63
CA ASN A 112 -7.49 2.58 -4.93
C ASN A 112 -6.28 1.77 -5.41
N ILE A 113 -6.59 0.68 -6.11
CA ILE A 113 -5.61 -0.19 -6.75
C ILE A 113 -6.03 -0.35 -8.20
N TYR A 114 -5.10 -0.06 -9.12
CA TYR A 114 -5.31 -0.19 -10.55
C TYR A 114 -4.32 -1.19 -11.15
N LEU A 115 -4.83 -2.19 -11.85
CA LEU A 115 -4.03 -3.08 -12.70
C LEU A 115 -4.04 -2.50 -14.11
N ILE A 116 -2.86 -2.12 -14.60
CA ILE A 116 -2.70 -1.31 -15.80
C ILE A 116 -1.91 -2.09 -16.85
N GLN A 117 -2.38 -2.02 -18.09
CA GLN A 117 -1.65 -2.48 -19.26
C GLN A 117 -1.13 -1.28 -20.06
N THR A 118 0.19 -1.23 -20.29
CA THR A 118 0.88 -0.17 -21.04
C THR A 118 1.61 -0.73 -22.27
N LYS A 119 2.05 0.16 -23.17
CA LYS A 119 2.78 -0.18 -24.41
C LYS A 119 4.05 -1.00 -24.20
N ALA A 120 4.71 -0.87 -23.05
CA ALA A 120 5.90 -1.65 -22.70
C ALA A 120 5.66 -3.18 -22.69
N GLY A 121 4.41 -3.64 -22.69
CA GLY A 121 4.04 -5.06 -22.81
C GLY A 121 3.35 -5.47 -24.12
N VAL A 122 2.91 -4.51 -24.95
CA VAL A 122 2.24 -4.76 -26.25
C VAL A 122 2.55 -3.60 -27.19
N SER A 123 3.29 -3.88 -28.26
CA SER A 123 3.81 -2.88 -29.21
C SER A 123 2.74 -2.04 -29.92
N THR A 124 1.48 -2.50 -29.93
CA THR A 124 0.34 -1.85 -30.59
C THR A 124 -0.54 -1.01 -29.67
N LEU A 125 -0.21 -0.86 -28.38
CA LEU A 125 -0.95 0.04 -27.48
C LEU A 125 -0.49 1.48 -27.69
N ASP A 126 -1.43 2.37 -28.00
CA ASP A 126 -1.15 3.81 -28.10
C ASP A 126 -1.35 4.54 -26.77
N GLU A 127 -2.18 3.97 -25.88
CA GLU A 127 -2.51 4.55 -24.57
C GLU A 127 -2.53 3.49 -23.46
N GLU A 128 -2.51 3.96 -22.22
CA GLU A 128 -2.57 3.12 -21.03
C GLU A 128 -4.01 2.68 -20.75
N ILE A 129 -4.21 1.40 -20.42
CA ILE A 129 -5.55 0.85 -20.16
C ILE A 129 -5.62 0.32 -18.73
N ILE A 130 -6.60 0.80 -17.97
CA ILE A 130 -6.99 0.20 -16.69
C ILE A 130 -7.77 -1.07 -16.99
N LYS A 131 -7.21 -2.23 -16.62
CA LYS A 131 -7.83 -3.55 -16.86
C LYS A 131 -8.69 -4.01 -15.69
N TYR A 132 -8.35 -3.52 -14.51
CA TYR A 132 -9.05 -3.81 -13.28
C TYR A 132 -8.82 -2.68 -12.27
N SER A 133 -9.84 -2.38 -11.48
CA SER A 133 -9.72 -1.48 -10.34
C SER A 133 -10.39 -2.08 -9.11
N LYS A 134 -9.85 -1.79 -7.94
CA LYS A 134 -10.46 -2.11 -6.65
C LYS A 134 -10.28 -0.92 -5.72
N GLN A 135 -11.33 -0.59 -4.98
CA GLN A 135 -11.41 0.61 -4.16
C GLN A 135 -11.89 0.25 -2.76
N PHE A 136 -11.29 0.87 -1.75
CA PHE A 136 -11.61 0.63 -0.34
C PHE A 136 -11.67 1.95 0.43
N PRO A 137 -12.65 2.14 1.31
CA PRO A 137 -12.65 3.30 2.21
C PRO A 137 -11.47 3.19 3.19
N ILE A 138 -10.75 4.30 3.40
CA ILE A 138 -9.69 4.37 4.41
C ILE A 138 -10.32 4.29 5.80
N LYS A 139 -9.82 3.35 6.63
CA LYS A 139 -10.20 3.25 8.03
C LYS A 139 -9.42 4.27 8.87
N THR A 140 -10.12 5.22 9.50
CA THR A 140 -9.51 6.28 10.32
C THR A 140 -9.25 5.90 11.78
N PHE A 141 -9.69 4.71 12.21
CA PHE A 141 -9.46 4.15 13.56
C PHE A 141 -8.93 2.71 13.54
N GLY A 142 -8.53 2.22 12.37
CA GLY A 142 -8.28 0.79 12.17
C GLY A 142 -7.09 0.23 12.94
N ILE A 143 -5.96 0.95 13.05
CA ILE A 143 -4.80 0.41 13.78
C ILE A 143 -5.05 0.42 15.28
N LYS A 144 -5.72 1.45 15.79
CA LYS A 144 -6.05 1.53 17.22
C LYS A 144 -6.98 0.40 17.63
N GLU A 145 -8.05 0.18 16.87
CA GLU A 145 -8.97 -0.94 17.08
C GLU A 145 -8.26 -2.29 16.97
N PHE A 146 -7.35 -2.43 16.01
CA PHE A 146 -6.57 -3.65 15.82
C PHE A 146 -5.68 -3.95 17.03
N ILE A 147 -4.89 -2.97 17.50
CA ILE A 147 -3.96 -3.13 18.63
C ILE A 147 -4.72 -3.44 19.92
N VAL A 148 -5.84 -2.75 20.17
CA VAL A 148 -6.69 -3.01 21.34
C VAL A 148 -7.16 -4.45 21.32
N ASN A 149 -7.76 -4.92 20.21
CA ASN A 149 -8.26 -6.28 20.09
C ASN A 149 -7.17 -7.35 20.10
N TYR A 150 -5.96 -7.01 19.66
CA TYR A 150 -4.81 -7.91 19.68
C TYR A 150 -4.24 -8.07 21.09
N SER A 151 -4.26 -7.01 21.90
CA SER A 151 -3.78 -7.03 23.29
C SER A 151 -4.67 -7.87 24.23
N PHE A 152 -5.89 -8.22 23.78
CA PHE A 152 -6.83 -9.08 24.50
C PHE A 152 -6.88 -10.52 23.97
N LYS A 153 -6.00 -10.90 23.04
CA LYS A 153 -5.81 -12.27 22.55
C LYS A 153 -4.58 -12.90 23.19
#